data_AF-A0A1Q7SND9-F1
#
_entry.id   AF-A0A1Q7SND9-F1
#
_cell.length_a   1.000
_cell.length_b   1.000
_cell.length_c   1.000
_cell.angle_alpha   90.00
_cell.angle_beta   90.00
_cell.angle_gamma   90.00
#
_symmetry.space_group_name_H-M   'P 1'
#
loop_
_entity.id
_entity.type
_entity.pdbx_description
1 polymer ?
#
loop_
_entity_poly.entity_id
_entity_poly.type
_entity_poly.pdbx_seq_one_letter_code
_entity_poly.pdbx_strand_id
1 'polypeptide(L)' 'MDNVRLLPVTRSDILDALALAAETEVGTTDALAVVLMEREGTTDVYSFDRDFDQFDGLRRVAQ' A
#
# COMPACT_ATOMS: atom_id res chain seq x y z
N MET A 1 -16.77 -9.69 -13.19
CA MET A 1 -16.18 -8.79 -12.16
C MET A 1 -14.89 -8.27 -12.75
N ASP A 2 -14.96 -7.63 -13.92
CA ASP A 2 -13.79 -7.55 -14.82
C ASP A 2 -13.14 -6.16 -14.78
N ASN A 3 -13.67 -5.28 -13.92
CA ASN A 3 -13.23 -3.90 -13.78
C ASN A 3 -12.24 -3.72 -12.60
N VAL A 4 -12.05 -4.75 -11.77
CA VAL A 4 -11.18 -4.72 -10.60
C VAL A 4 -10.41 -6.03 -10.53
N ARG A 5 -9.09 -5.93 -10.35
CA ARG A 5 -8.21 -7.07 -10.08
C ARG A 5 -8.01 -7.19 -8.57
N LEU A 6 -8.42 -8.31 -7.98
CA LEU A 6 -8.12 -8.63 -6.59
C LEU A 6 -6.72 -9.23 -6.50
N LEU A 7 -5.86 -8.62 -5.70
CA LEU A 7 -4.51 -9.13 -5.48
C LEU A 7 -4.53 -10.17 -4.34
N PRO A 8 -3.97 -11.37 -4.53
CA PRO A 8 -3.78 -12.29 -3.42
C PRO A 8 -2.71 -11.75 -2.47
N VAL A 9 -2.91 -12.03 -1.20
CA VAL A 9 -1.98 -11.70 -0.11
C VAL A 9 -1.35 -12.98 0.41
N THR A 10 -0.03 -12.97 0.51
CA THR A 10 0.77 -14.05 1.06
C THR A 10 1.21 -13.72 2.48
N ARG A 11 1.73 -14.73 3.19
CA ARG A 11 2.35 -14.50 4.50
C ARG A 11 3.57 -13.57 4.40
N SER A 12 4.32 -13.60 3.29
CA SER A 12 5.46 -12.70 3.11
C SER A 12 5.01 -11.25 3.05
N ASP A 13 3.97 -10.95 2.25
CA ASP A 13 3.46 -9.58 2.13
C ASP A 13 3.05 -9.00 3.49
N ILE A 14 2.48 -9.82 4.38
CA ILE A 14 2.14 -9.40 5.75
C ILE A 14 3.39 -9.15 6.61
N LEU A 15 4.42 -9.98 6.50
CA LEU A 15 5.67 -9.77 7.23
C LEU A 15 6.40 -8.51 6.76
N ASP A 16 6.41 -8.28 5.45
CA ASP A 16 6.99 -7.08 4.84
C ASP A 16 6.20 -5.83 5.26
N ALA A 17 4.87 -5.91 5.29
CA ALA A 17 4.01 -4.83 5.78
C ALA A 17 4.22 -4.53 7.28
N LEU A 18 4.42 -5.56 8.11
CA LEU A 18 4.72 -5.39 9.53
C LEU A 18 6.08 -4.74 9.75
N ALA A 19 7.09 -5.10 8.96
CA ALA A 19 8.40 -4.46 9.00
C ALA A 19 8.30 -2.98 8.61
N LEU A 20 7.60 -2.68 7.51
CA LEU A 20 7.37 -1.31 7.05
C LEU A 20 6.60 -0.48 8.08
N ALA A 21 5.53 -1.02 8.66
CA ALA A 21 4.75 -0.34 9.70
C ALA A 21 5.52 -0.14 11.01
N ALA A 22 6.59 -0.90 11.26
CA ALA A 22 7.46 -0.69 12.43
C ALA A 22 8.47 0.45 12.22
N GLU A 23 8.79 0.77 10.97
CA GLU A 23 9.72 1.85 10.58
C GLU A 23 9.03 3.16 10.23
N THR A 24 7.70 3.14 10.11
CA THR A 24 6.86 4.28 9.70
C THR A 24 5.73 4.51 10.71
N GLU A 25 4.95 5.57 10.54
CA GLU A 25 3.80 5.86 11.42
C GLU A 25 2.47 5.28 10.89
N VAL A 26 2.51 4.43 9.85
CA VAL A 26 1.27 3.90 9.22
C VAL A 26 0.77 2.60 9.84
N GLY A 27 -0.53 2.36 9.67
CA GLY A 27 -1.13 1.07 10.01
C GLY A 27 -0.63 -0.07 9.12
N THR A 28 -0.66 -1.31 9.65
CA THR A 28 -0.24 -2.51 8.90
C THR A 28 -1.01 -2.71 7.59
N THR A 29 -2.27 -2.27 7.52
CA THR A 29 -3.08 -2.35 6.29
C THR A 29 -2.58 -1.39 5.20
N ASP A 30 -2.19 -0.17 5.58
CA ASP A 30 -1.66 0.81 4.63
C ASP A 30 -0.25 0.42 4.19
N ALA A 31 0.57 -0.07 5.12
CA ALA A 31 1.85 -0.70 4.78
C ALA A 31 1.69 -1.88 3.81
N LEU A 32 0.67 -2.73 4.01
CA LEU A 32 0.38 -3.82 3.08
C LEU A 32 -0.02 -3.29 1.70
N ALA A 33 -0.80 -2.23 1.62
CA ALA A 33 -1.11 -1.59 0.34
C ALA A 33 0.17 -1.11 -0.37
N VAL A 34 1.09 -0.46 0.35
CA VAL A 34 2.38 -0.03 -0.20
C VAL A 34 3.22 -1.20 -0.72
N VAL A 35 3.36 -2.28 0.07
CA VAL A 35 4.09 -3.49 -0.34
C VAL A 35 3.50 -4.11 -1.62
N LEU A 36 2.16 -4.19 -1.70
CA LEU A 36 1.49 -4.72 -2.90
C LEU A 36 1.66 -3.77 -4.10
N MET A 37 1.63 -2.45 -3.87
CA MET A 37 1.83 -1.46 -4.93
C MET A 37 3.24 -1.52 -5.51
N GLU A 38 4.27 -1.68 -4.67
CA GLU A 38 5.66 -1.90 -5.11
C GLU A 38 5.78 -3.19 -5.94
N ARG A 39 5.21 -4.30 -5.45
CA ARG A 39 5.20 -5.59 -6.16
C ARG A 39 4.55 -5.51 -7.54
N GLU A 40 3.45 -4.76 -7.65
CA GLU A 40 2.72 -4.58 -8.90
C GLU A 40 3.23 -3.41 -9.75
N GLY A 41 4.23 -2.66 -9.28
CA GLY A 41 4.79 -1.49 -9.98
C GLY A 41 3.79 -0.35 -10.19
N THR A 42 2.85 -0.16 -9.26
CA THR A 42 1.83 0.89 -9.34
C THR A 42 2.14 2.03 -8.37
N THR A 43 1.96 3.27 -8.79
CA THR A 43 2.31 4.47 -8.02
C THR A 43 1.11 5.31 -7.59
N ASP A 44 -0.09 5.01 -8.10
CA ASP A 44 -1.31 5.77 -7.84
C ASP A 44 -2.22 5.05 -6.84
N VAL A 45 -2.57 5.71 -5.74
CA VAL A 45 -3.48 5.16 -4.72
C VAL A 45 -4.73 6.01 -4.59
N TYR A 46 -5.89 5.38 -4.76
CA TYR A 46 -7.17 6.01 -4.43
C TYR A 46 -7.45 5.81 -2.95
N SER A 47 -7.16 6.82 -2.14
CA SER A 47 -7.42 6.82 -0.69
C SER A 47 -7.69 8.23 -0.19
N PHE A 48 -8.51 8.34 0.85
CA PHE A 48 -8.68 9.60 1.60
C PHE A 48 -7.71 9.71 2.78
N ASP A 49 -6.96 8.65 3.06
CA ASP A 49 -5.97 8.63 4.12
C ASP A 49 -4.71 9.36 3.68
N ARG A 50 -4.29 10.36 4.46
CA ARG A 50 -3.10 11.16 4.17
C ARG A 50 -1.81 10.46 4.56
N ASP A 51 -1.88 9.36 5.27
CA ASP A 51 -0.70 8.59 5.67
C ASP A 51 0.09 8.09 4.46
N PHE A 52 -0.55 7.91 3.30
CA PHE A 52 0.13 7.57 2.05
C PHE A 52 1.02 8.70 1.49
N ASP A 53 0.81 9.95 1.89
CA ASP A 53 1.57 11.10 1.40
C ASP A 53 3.02 11.11 1.91
N GLN A 54 3.37 10.25 2.88
CA GLN A 54 4.73 10.13 3.41
C GLN A 54 5.66 9.24 2.55
N PHE A 55 5.12 8.47 1.61
CA PHE A 55 5.90 7.55 0.80
C PHE A 55 6.34 8.21 -0.52
N ASP A 56 7.64 8.35 -0.71
CA ASP A 56 8.21 8.88 -1.93
C ASP A 56 7.83 8.02 -3.14
N GLY A 57 7.36 8.66 -4.22
CA GLY A 57 6.97 7.98 -5.45
C GLY A 57 5.53 7.47 -5.47
N LEU A 58 4.80 7.54 -4.35
CA LEU A 58 3.36 7.31 -4.31
C LEU A 58 2.59 8.62 -4.52
N ARG A 59 1.51 8.55 -5.31
CA ARG A 59 0.59 9.67 -5.56
C ARG A 59 -0.81 9.29 -5.14
N ARG A 60 -1.33 9.98 -4.12
CA ARG A 60 -2.73 9.86 -3.71
C ARG A 60 -3.63 10.66 -4.65
N VAL A 61 -4.65 10.01 -5.22
CA VAL A 61 -5.48 10.60 -6.29
C VAL A 61 -6.80 11.21 -5.80
N ALA A 62 -7.24 10.91 -4.57
CA ALA A 62 -8.43 11.52 -3.99
C ALA A 62 -8.05 12.72 -3.11
N GLN A 63 -8.78 13.84 -3.22
CA GLN A 63 -8.55 15.07 -2.45
C GLN A 63 -9.21 15.04 -1.08
#